data_AF-A0A8T3CAD0-F1
#
_entry.id   AF-A0A8T3CAD0-F1
#
_cell.length_a   1.000
_cell.length_b   1.000
_cell.length_c   1.000
_cell.angle_alpha   90.00
_cell.angle_beta   90.00
_cell.angle_gamma   90.00
#
_symmetry.space_group_name_H-M   'P 1'
#
loop_
_entity.id
_entity.type
_entity.pdbx_description
1 polymer ?
#
loop_
_entity_poly.entity_id
_entity_poly.type
_entity_poly.pdbx_seq_one_letter_code
_entity_poly.pdbx_strand_id
1 'polypeptide(L)'
;MYKNDPPASLRSMDFLTAAPCSPKRHVMFLKTHKTGGSTVQNMMLRYTDKANLTLAVPQEHRVTFVETNKFSPKYIRNYKPGKTYDVITHHLRFNLKELKKVLKHNDTFYFSILRNPVTQMESSFSFFKKDFPAFSSAKSLEDFLNNARKYHNARHPKTPV
;
A
#
# COMPACT_ATOMS: atom_id res chain seq x y z
N MET A 1 -25.13 -34.10 -21.82
CA MET A 1 -26.41 -33.40 -21.98
C MET A 1 -26.40 -32.19 -21.04
N TYR A 2 -25.91 -31.05 -21.52
CA TYR A 2 -25.93 -29.81 -20.76
C TYR A 2 -27.37 -29.31 -20.73
N LYS A 3 -27.96 -29.20 -19.54
CA LYS A 3 -29.25 -28.54 -19.36
C LYS A 3 -29.02 -27.05 -19.58
N ASN A 4 -29.69 -26.48 -20.57
CA ASN A 4 -29.74 -25.04 -20.78
C ASN A 4 -30.60 -24.44 -19.67
N ASP A 5 -29.96 -23.84 -18.67
CA ASP A 5 -30.66 -22.94 -17.76
C ASP A 5 -31.13 -21.71 -18.55
N PRO A 6 -32.34 -21.18 -18.28
CA PRO A 6 -32.82 -19.97 -18.93
C PRO A 6 -31.88 -18.81 -18.60
N PRO A 7 -31.71 -17.82 -19.52
CA PRO A 7 -30.91 -16.66 -19.21
C PRO A 7 -31.50 -15.99 -17.98
N ALA A 8 -30.67 -15.81 -16.94
CA ALA A 8 -31.05 -15.00 -15.80
C ALA A 8 -31.55 -13.67 -16.35
N SER A 9 -32.86 -13.41 -16.19
CA SER A 9 -33.47 -12.14 -16.51
C SER A 9 -32.54 -11.06 -15.97
N LEU A 10 -32.10 -10.14 -16.83
CA LEU A 10 -31.44 -8.91 -16.42
C LEU A 10 -32.30 -8.29 -15.32
N ARG A 11 -32.00 -8.58 -14.06
CA ARG A 11 -32.43 -7.76 -12.95
C ARG A 11 -31.81 -6.42 -13.29
N SER A 12 -32.66 -5.50 -13.74
CA SER A 12 -32.39 -4.08 -13.67
C SER A 12 -31.84 -3.84 -12.26
N MET A 13 -30.51 -3.76 -12.14
CA MET A 13 -29.91 -3.29 -10.92
C MET A 13 -30.40 -1.87 -10.81
N ASP A 14 -31.24 -1.65 -9.81
CA ASP A 14 -31.67 -0.34 -9.35
C ASP A 14 -30.42 0.50 -9.05
N PHE A 15 -29.85 1.13 -10.08
CA PHE A 15 -28.99 2.30 -9.97
C PHE A 15 -29.82 3.54 -9.57
N LEU A 16 -31.10 3.34 -9.22
CA LEU A 16 -32.00 4.38 -8.78
C LEU A 16 -31.60 4.84 -7.38
N THR A 17 -30.92 5.99 -7.37
CA THR A 17 -30.68 6.89 -6.24
C THR A 17 -29.77 6.35 -5.14
N ALA A 18 -28.50 6.11 -5.49
CA ALA A 18 -27.45 6.28 -4.48
C ALA A 18 -27.59 7.71 -3.94
N ALA A 19 -27.77 7.87 -2.63
CA ALA A 19 -27.77 9.18 -1.98
C ALA A 19 -26.54 9.97 -2.47
N PRO A 20 -26.67 11.28 -2.75
CA PRO A 20 -25.56 12.07 -3.25
C PRO A 20 -24.35 11.90 -2.32
N CYS A 21 -23.29 11.24 -2.83
CA CYS A 21 -22.11 10.98 -2.03
C CYS A 21 -21.18 12.20 -2.09
N SER A 22 -20.65 12.58 -0.94
CA SER A 22 -19.61 13.60 -0.87
C SER A 22 -18.23 12.94 -0.99
N PRO A 23 -17.31 13.53 -1.76
CA PRO A 23 -15.97 12.96 -1.92
C PRO A 23 -15.21 12.99 -0.58
N LYS A 24 -14.58 11.87 -0.22
CA LYS A 24 -13.69 11.82 0.95
C LYS A 24 -12.44 12.63 0.67
N ARG A 25 -12.16 13.62 1.52
CA ARG A 25 -11.00 14.52 1.40
C ARG A 25 -9.83 14.09 2.28
N HIS A 26 -10.12 13.46 3.41
CA HIS A 26 -9.12 13.04 4.38
C HIS A 26 -8.97 11.52 4.35
N VAL A 27 -7.81 11.03 3.91
CA VAL A 27 -7.63 9.62 3.57
C VAL A 27 -6.25 9.11 3.96
N MET A 28 -6.22 8.02 4.72
CA MET A 28 -5.01 7.21 4.93
C MET A 28 -5.15 5.92 4.12
N PHE A 29 -4.36 5.80 3.06
CA PHE A 29 -4.16 4.54 2.37
C PHE A 29 -2.91 3.81 2.88
N LEU A 30 -3.12 2.74 3.66
CA LEU A 30 -2.05 1.85 4.12
C LEU A 30 -1.65 0.94 2.96
N LYS A 31 -0.70 1.41 2.15
CA LYS A 31 -0.20 0.70 0.98
C LYS A 31 0.65 -0.50 1.39
N THR A 32 0.14 -1.71 1.17
CA THR A 32 0.85 -2.98 1.34
C THR A 32 1.61 -3.36 0.06
N HIS A 33 2.66 -4.17 0.18
CA HIS A 33 3.44 -4.59 -0.98
C HIS A 33 2.67 -5.58 -1.86
N LYS A 34 2.78 -5.39 -3.18
CA LYS A 34 2.30 -6.31 -4.23
C LYS A 34 0.79 -6.61 -4.22
N THR A 35 -0.01 -5.66 -3.75
CA THR A 35 -1.48 -5.71 -3.69
C THR A 35 -2.17 -4.81 -4.73
N GLY A 36 -1.45 -4.35 -5.75
CA GLY A 36 -1.99 -3.37 -6.72
C GLY A 36 -2.02 -1.93 -6.19
N GLY A 37 -1.46 -1.68 -5.00
CA GLY A 37 -1.50 -0.36 -4.38
C GLY A 37 -0.82 0.77 -5.17
N SER A 38 0.11 0.50 -6.10
CA SER A 38 0.72 1.58 -6.91
C SER A 38 -0.28 2.23 -7.86
N THR A 39 -1.27 1.47 -8.35
CA THR A 39 -2.35 2.02 -9.18
C THR A 39 -3.21 2.97 -8.36
N VAL A 40 -3.66 2.53 -7.17
CA VAL A 40 -4.46 3.35 -6.25
C VAL A 40 -3.69 4.57 -5.77
N GLN A 41 -2.41 4.41 -5.43
CA GLN A 41 -1.55 5.54 -5.07
C GLN A 41 -1.52 6.59 -6.18
N ASN A 42 -1.32 6.21 -7.44
CA ASN A 42 -1.30 7.16 -8.56
C ASN A 42 -2.64 7.90 -8.72
N MET A 43 -3.76 7.21 -8.56
CA MET A 43 -5.08 7.86 -8.56
C MET A 43 -5.22 8.86 -7.41
N MET A 44 -4.81 8.48 -6.19
CA MET A 44 -4.84 9.34 -5.02
C MET A 44 -3.93 10.57 -5.18
N LEU A 45 -2.72 10.41 -5.71
CA LEU A 45 -1.80 11.54 -5.95
C LEU A 45 -2.42 12.58 -6.90
N ARG A 46 -3.03 12.14 -8.01
CA ARG A 46 -3.72 13.04 -8.96
C ARG A 46 -4.95 13.70 -8.36
N TYR A 47 -5.72 12.95 -7.56
CA TYR A 47 -6.88 13.51 -6.86
C TYR A 47 -6.46 14.56 -5.84
N THR A 48 -5.42 14.27 -5.05
CA THR A 48 -4.87 15.19 -4.05
C THR A 48 -4.43 16.51 -4.69
N ASP A 49 -3.73 16.45 -5.83
CA ASP A 49 -3.33 17.63 -6.60
C ASP A 49 -4.54 18.40 -7.13
N LYS A 50 -5.45 17.73 -7.86
CA LYS A 50 -6.66 18.33 -8.44
C LYS A 50 -7.58 18.97 -7.39
N ALA A 51 -7.67 18.40 -6.20
CA ALA A 51 -8.54 18.86 -5.12
C ALA A 51 -7.86 19.84 -4.14
N ASN A 52 -6.61 20.24 -4.44
CA ASN A 52 -5.77 21.12 -3.62
C ASN A 52 -5.68 20.64 -2.15
N LEU A 53 -5.39 19.35 -1.98
CA LEU A 53 -5.27 18.68 -0.68
C LEU A 53 -3.80 18.60 -0.25
N THR A 54 -3.55 18.64 1.06
CA THR A 54 -2.20 18.55 1.64
C THR A 54 -1.75 17.09 1.69
N LEU A 55 -0.82 16.71 0.82
CA LEU A 55 -0.21 15.37 0.79
C LEU A 55 0.95 15.24 1.77
N ALA A 56 0.98 14.18 2.58
CA ALA A 56 2.21 13.78 3.25
C ALA A 56 3.10 13.01 2.27
N VAL A 57 4.34 13.46 2.10
CA VAL A 57 5.34 12.80 1.24
C VAL A 57 6.57 12.40 2.06
N PRO A 58 7.24 11.28 1.70
CA PRO A 58 8.49 10.87 2.31
C PRO A 58 9.58 11.94 2.18
N GLN A 59 10.62 11.82 3.01
CA GLN A 59 11.85 12.61 2.89
C GLN A 59 12.45 12.54 1.48
N GLU A 60 13.28 13.52 1.14
CA GLU A 60 13.90 13.63 -0.18
C GLU A 60 14.65 12.34 -0.57
N HIS A 61 14.56 11.98 -1.86
CA HIS A 61 15.12 10.76 -2.43
C HIS A 61 14.57 9.44 -1.81
N ARG A 62 13.44 9.47 -1.09
CA ARG A 62 12.77 8.27 -0.58
C ARG A 62 11.45 8.01 -1.28
N VAL A 63 11.17 6.74 -1.58
CA VAL A 63 9.89 6.28 -2.17
C VAL A 63 8.91 5.75 -1.11
N THR A 64 9.38 5.54 0.12
CA THR A 64 8.61 5.08 1.28
C THR A 64 8.93 5.97 2.48
N PHE A 65 8.03 6.06 3.46
CA PHE A 65 8.32 6.79 4.70
C PHE A 65 9.36 6.06 5.55
N VAL A 66 9.29 4.73 5.60
CA VAL A 66 10.16 3.89 6.43
C VAL A 66 10.03 2.43 6.02
N GLU A 67 11.15 1.70 6.00
CA GLU A 67 11.17 0.29 5.62
C GLU A 67 11.04 -0.65 6.83
N THR A 68 11.78 -0.38 7.92
CA THR A 68 11.90 -1.31 9.06
C THR A 68 11.18 -0.84 10.32
N ASN A 69 11.26 0.45 10.63
CA ASN A 69 10.65 1.01 11.84
C ASN A 69 9.16 1.34 11.64
N LYS A 70 8.42 1.45 12.75
CA LYS A 70 7.05 1.97 12.73
C LYS A 70 7.04 3.44 12.29
N PHE A 71 5.98 3.86 11.61
CA PHE A 71 5.82 5.24 11.17
C PHE A 71 5.93 6.24 12.33
N SER A 72 6.51 7.40 12.04
CA SER A 72 6.60 8.58 12.88
C SER A 72 6.58 9.81 11.97
N PRO A 73 6.01 10.96 12.40
CA PRO A 73 5.94 12.17 11.57
C PRO A 73 7.29 12.68 11.08
N LYS A 74 8.40 12.35 11.76
CA LYS A 74 9.77 12.71 11.35
C LYS A 74 10.16 12.21 9.95
N TYR A 75 9.47 11.18 9.45
CA TYR A 75 9.70 10.62 8.12
C TYR A 75 8.99 11.41 7.01
N ILE A 76 8.12 12.37 7.36
CA ILE A 76 7.50 13.27 6.38
C ILE A 76 8.50 14.38 6.04
N ARG A 77 8.65 14.70 4.75
CA ARG A 77 9.50 15.78 4.27
C ARG A 77 9.07 17.12 4.87
N ASN A 78 10.06 17.88 5.38
CA ASN A 78 9.85 19.20 5.97
C ASN A 78 8.75 19.21 7.05
N TYR A 79 8.64 18.13 7.83
CA TYR A 79 7.69 18.04 8.92
C TYR A 79 7.94 19.14 9.97
N LYS A 80 6.85 19.77 10.41
CA LYS A 80 6.83 20.69 11.54
C LYS A 80 5.78 20.22 12.54
N PRO A 81 6.06 20.23 13.85
CA PRO A 81 5.06 19.94 14.87
C PRO A 81 3.77 20.74 14.65
N GLY A 82 2.63 20.07 14.82
CA GLY A 82 1.33 20.70 14.63
C GLY A 82 0.78 20.64 13.21
N LYS A 83 1.62 20.41 12.18
CA LYS A 83 1.20 20.32 10.78
C LYS A 83 0.23 19.16 10.54
N THR A 84 -0.87 19.45 9.85
CA THR A 84 -1.91 18.49 9.47
C THR A 84 -1.80 18.19 7.98
N TYR A 85 -2.15 16.98 7.60
CA TYR A 85 -2.20 16.49 6.23
C TYR A 85 -3.57 15.90 5.95
N ASP A 86 -4.01 15.99 4.71
CA ASP A 86 -5.27 15.42 4.25
C ASP A 86 -5.08 13.98 3.79
N VAL A 87 -3.98 13.69 3.10
CA VAL A 87 -3.76 12.38 2.46
C VAL A 87 -2.39 11.80 2.81
N ILE A 88 -2.37 10.50 3.15
CA ILE A 88 -1.16 9.68 3.25
C ILE A 88 -1.34 8.43 2.37
N THR A 89 -0.43 8.19 1.43
CA THR A 89 -0.55 7.07 0.48
C THR A 89 0.76 6.32 0.17
N HIS A 90 1.90 6.79 0.65
CA HIS A 90 3.19 6.11 0.45
C HIS A 90 3.36 4.98 1.47
N HIS A 91 4.20 3.99 1.13
CA HIS A 91 4.47 2.85 2.02
C HIS A 91 4.98 3.31 3.38
N LEU A 92 4.42 2.73 4.44
CA LEU A 92 4.82 2.90 5.82
C LEU A 92 4.48 1.64 6.62
N ARG A 93 5.10 1.48 7.79
CA ARG A 93 4.66 0.51 8.79
C ARG A 93 3.67 1.18 9.74
N PHE A 94 2.47 0.62 9.86
CA PHE A 94 1.34 1.24 10.54
C PHE A 94 1.65 1.59 12.02
N ASN A 95 1.29 2.82 12.40
CA ASN A 95 1.37 3.30 13.78
C ASN A 95 0.26 4.33 14.02
N LEU A 96 -0.89 3.86 14.51
CA LEU A 96 -2.08 4.71 14.65
C LEU A 96 -1.84 5.93 15.55
N LYS A 97 -1.08 5.77 16.64
CA LYS A 97 -0.76 6.87 17.57
C LYS A 97 -0.01 7.99 16.88
N GLU A 98 0.98 7.65 16.06
CA GLU A 98 1.78 8.63 15.31
C GLU A 98 1.01 9.21 14.11
N LEU A 99 0.20 8.40 13.42
CA LEU A 99 -0.65 8.85 12.31
C LEU A 99 -1.67 9.89 12.78
N LYS A 100 -2.32 9.69 13.94
CA LYS A 100 -3.27 10.66 14.51
C LYS A 100 -2.66 12.03 14.84
N LYS A 101 -1.32 12.14 14.95
CA LYS A 101 -0.66 13.45 15.16
C LYS A 101 -0.67 14.31 13.89
N VAL A 102 -0.75 13.69 12.72
CA VAL A 102 -0.65 14.33 11.40
C VAL A 102 -1.95 14.26 10.59
N LEU A 103 -2.81 13.27 10.87
CA LEU A 103 -4.16 13.10 10.33
C LEU A 103 -5.18 13.48 11.41
N LYS A 104 -5.37 14.78 11.62
CA LYS A 104 -6.19 15.31 12.73
C LYS A 104 -7.68 15.43 12.39
N HIS A 105 -8.06 15.19 11.13
CA HIS A 105 -9.45 15.26 10.70
C HIS A 105 -10.24 14.07 11.25
N ASN A 106 -11.35 14.33 11.95
CA ASN A 106 -12.16 13.29 12.60
C ASN A 106 -12.80 12.31 11.60
N ASP A 107 -12.97 12.73 10.35
CA ASP A 107 -13.55 11.95 9.26
C ASP A 107 -12.50 11.28 8.36
N THR A 108 -11.23 11.23 8.80
CA THR A 108 -10.16 10.55 8.06
C THR A 108 -10.54 9.09 7.80
N PHE A 109 -10.65 8.72 6.53
CA PHE A 109 -10.95 7.36 6.11
C PHE A 109 -9.66 6.54 6.01
N TYR A 110 -9.55 5.47 6.79
CA TYR A 110 -8.41 4.55 6.76
C TYR A 110 -8.78 3.30 5.97
N PHE A 111 -7.97 2.95 4.97
CA PHE A 111 -8.16 1.70 4.25
C PHE A 111 -6.84 1.09 3.80
N SER A 112 -6.91 -0.17 3.39
CA SER A 112 -5.80 -0.92 2.78
C SER A 112 -6.36 -1.84 1.70
N ILE A 113 -5.47 -2.49 0.97
CA ILE A 113 -5.82 -3.52 0.00
C ILE A 113 -5.04 -4.76 0.40
N LEU A 114 -5.74 -5.88 0.51
CA LEU A 114 -5.13 -7.19 0.75
C LEU A 114 -5.18 -8.02 -0.53
N ARG A 115 -4.28 -8.99 -0.62
CA ARG A 115 -4.22 -9.96 -1.72
C ARG A 115 -4.07 -11.34 -1.12
N ASN A 116 -4.54 -12.37 -1.84
CA ASN A 116 -4.25 -13.75 -1.50
C ASN A 116 -2.72 -13.92 -1.25
N PRO A 117 -2.32 -14.49 -0.10
CA PRO A 117 -0.93 -14.49 0.33
C PRO A 117 0.00 -15.27 -0.62
N VAL A 118 -0.51 -16.33 -1.28
CA VAL A 118 0.27 -17.13 -2.24
C VAL A 118 0.63 -16.27 -3.46
N THR A 119 -0.37 -15.71 -4.12
CA THR A 119 -0.12 -14.86 -5.32
C THR A 119 0.60 -13.56 -4.99
N GLN A 120 0.46 -13.04 -3.76
CA GLN A 120 1.27 -11.92 -3.27
C GLN A 120 2.75 -12.30 -3.14
N MET A 121 3.05 -13.50 -2.61
CA MET A 121 4.42 -13.99 -2.47
C MET A 121 5.06 -14.22 -3.84
N GLU A 122 4.35 -14.83 -4.79
CA GLU A 122 4.82 -14.99 -6.18
C GLU A 122 5.21 -13.65 -6.83
N SER A 123 4.33 -12.65 -6.69
CA SER A 123 4.58 -11.30 -7.20
C SER A 123 5.75 -10.63 -6.48
N SER A 124 5.90 -10.85 -5.17
CA SER A 124 6.99 -10.30 -4.36
C SER A 124 8.33 -10.91 -4.73
N PHE A 125 8.39 -12.24 -4.80
CA PHE A 125 9.58 -12.98 -5.19
C PHE A 125 10.07 -12.57 -6.57
N SER A 126 9.16 -12.51 -7.55
CA SER A 126 9.50 -12.13 -8.92
C SER A 126 9.96 -10.68 -9.00
N PHE A 127 9.27 -9.77 -8.32
CA PHE A 127 9.58 -8.35 -8.36
C PHE A 127 10.92 -8.03 -7.70
N PHE A 128 11.16 -8.55 -6.50
CA PHE A 128 12.37 -8.25 -5.74
C PHE A 128 13.49 -9.28 -5.95
N LYS A 129 13.37 -10.12 -6.98
CA LYS A 129 14.27 -11.24 -7.26
C LYS A 129 15.74 -10.82 -7.27
N LYS A 130 16.03 -9.65 -7.83
CA LYS A 130 17.39 -9.14 -7.99
C LYS A 130 17.85 -8.26 -6.82
N ASP A 131 16.90 -7.74 -6.04
CA ASP A 131 17.17 -6.73 -5.02
C ASP A 131 17.50 -7.34 -3.66
N PHE A 132 16.95 -8.53 -3.36
CA PHE A 132 17.20 -9.23 -2.09
C PHE A 132 18.09 -10.45 -2.28
N PRO A 133 19.23 -10.55 -1.57
CA PRO A 133 20.12 -11.71 -1.62
C PRO A 133 19.42 -13.05 -1.37
N ALA A 134 18.47 -13.06 -0.44
CA ALA A 134 17.66 -14.23 -0.12
C ALA A 134 16.85 -14.73 -1.33
N PHE A 135 16.37 -13.81 -2.18
CA PHE A 135 15.61 -14.18 -3.38
C PHE A 135 16.54 -14.46 -4.56
N SER A 136 17.57 -13.64 -4.77
CA SER A 136 18.47 -13.78 -5.92
C SER A 136 19.24 -15.09 -5.93
N SER A 137 19.55 -15.63 -4.74
CA SER A 137 20.29 -16.88 -4.56
C SER A 137 19.46 -18.15 -4.81
N ALA A 138 18.12 -18.06 -4.76
CA ALA A 138 17.24 -19.19 -5.03
C ALA A 138 17.07 -19.41 -6.54
N LYS A 139 16.81 -20.64 -7.00
CA LYS A 139 16.55 -20.88 -8.43
C LYS A 139 15.11 -20.52 -8.83
N SER A 140 14.16 -20.83 -7.96
CA SER A 140 12.72 -20.59 -8.16
C SER A 140 12.07 -20.23 -6.82
N LEU A 141 10.79 -19.82 -6.84
CA LEU A 141 10.03 -19.62 -5.61
C LEU A 141 9.91 -20.93 -4.82
N GLU A 142 9.64 -22.04 -5.52
CA GLU A 142 9.56 -23.38 -4.93
C GLU A 142 10.85 -23.76 -4.18
N ASP A 143 12.01 -23.55 -4.80
CA ASP A 143 13.31 -23.77 -4.17
C ASP A 143 13.52 -22.87 -2.95
N PHE A 144 13.11 -21.60 -3.04
CA PHE A 144 13.17 -20.68 -1.91
C PHE A 144 12.32 -21.15 -0.73
N LEU A 145 11.08 -21.58 -0.97
CA LEU A 145 10.15 -22.01 0.07
C LEU A 145 10.60 -23.33 0.72
N ASN A 146 11.05 -24.29 -0.08
CA ASN A 146 11.53 -25.59 0.42
C ASN A 146 12.85 -25.49 1.20
N ASN A 147 13.63 -24.41 1.01
CA ASN A 147 14.91 -24.17 1.68
C ASN A 147 14.97 -22.82 2.40
N ALA A 148 13.85 -22.29 2.90
CA ALA A 148 13.75 -20.90 3.37
C ALA A 148 14.83 -20.50 4.40
N ARG A 149 15.16 -21.39 5.35
CA ARG A 149 16.18 -21.12 6.39
C ARG A 149 17.58 -20.92 5.81
N LYS A 150 17.92 -21.63 4.73
CA LYS A 150 19.20 -21.47 4.01
C LYS A 150 19.32 -20.06 3.45
N TYR A 151 18.27 -19.58 2.78
CA TYR A 151 18.28 -18.29 2.09
C TYR A 151 18.10 -17.09 3.03
N HIS A 152 17.37 -17.24 4.13
CA HIS A 152 17.23 -16.18 5.14
C HIS A 152 18.57 -15.84 5.84
N ASN A 153 19.46 -16.83 5.98
CA ASN A 153 20.76 -16.64 6.62
C ASN A 153 21.86 -16.13 5.68
N ALA A 154 21.61 -16.10 4.37
CA ALA A 154 22.50 -15.49 3.39
C ALA A 154 22.46 -13.97 3.57
N ARG A 155 23.43 -13.45 4.33
CA ARG A 155 23.52 -12.05 4.79
C ARG A 155 23.29 -11.04 3.65
N HIS A 156 22.59 -9.95 3.99
CA HIS A 156 22.75 -8.68 3.31
C HIS A 156 24.22 -8.22 3.39
N PRO A 157 24.84 -7.77 2.30
CA PRO A 157 26.00 -6.88 2.41
C PRO A 157 25.56 -5.71 3.29
N LYS A 158 26.32 -5.41 4.35
CA LYS A 158 26.08 -4.21 5.15
C LYS A 158 26.28 -3.02 4.23
N THR A 159 25.21 -2.39 3.75
CA THR A 159 25.30 -1.01 3.27
C THR A 159 25.69 -0.16 4.47
N PRO A 160 26.83 0.54 4.44
CA PRO A 160 27.16 1.51 5.47
C PRO A 160 26.07 2.60 5.43
N VAL A 161 25.51 2.88 6.61
CA VAL A 161 24.65 4.05 6.85
C VAL A 161 25.54 5.25 7.04
#